data_AF-A0A9N9N414-F1
#
_entry.id   AF-A0A9N9N414-F1
#
_cell.length_a   1.000
_cell.length_b   1.000
_cell.length_c   1.000
_cell.angle_alpha   90.00
_cell.angle_beta   90.00
_cell.angle_gamma   90.00
#
_symmetry.space_group_name_H-M   'P 1'
#
loop_
_entity.id
_entity.type
_entity.pdbx_description
1 polymer ?
#
loop_
_entity_poly.entity_id
_entity_poly.type
_entity_poly.pdbx_seq_one_letter_code
_entity_poly.pdbx_strand_id
1 'polypeptide(L)'
;MDTFMEFYFEEVFNKLDRDGLNERFKRKELVEYFNTVIAGCAKGQNKSDDTICKNFVTSALKYHNNCKSSNGDVCLMGKYHNLLYIAIKLAFDWSLQDNGTVAALLDELYACEKTFERIYLGAIFGTSAPYFLAGWKSDFADKEENVHALVYFLDHATNANLEYMEGDKTYRFIDVPLESCGKASPVRVVIQMGSSEMLMILLRFGARISSDRASSNPAESILDRLKEYKRAYPYELVGCLKLILRTVPSINFTVDKEAFKHLGLPSDYNYQRKVVLEKYGEMLEDHLIPSSRCGLKPVELKHLCRCTIRQILWRNFELPFGIQKLPVPITLKKYLDLFDD
;
A
#
# COMPACT_ATOMS: atom_id res chain seq x y z
N MET A 1 1.60 24.02 -23.65
CA MET A 1 0.85 22.94 -22.96
C MET A 1 -0.43 23.50 -22.38
N ASP A 2 -0.34 24.50 -21.51
CA ASP A 2 -1.47 25.04 -20.75
C ASP A 2 -2.63 25.53 -21.63
N THR A 3 -2.36 26.38 -22.64
CA THR A 3 -3.38 26.85 -23.61
C THR A 3 -4.04 25.71 -24.40
N PHE A 4 -3.28 24.67 -24.74
CA PHE A 4 -3.81 23.50 -25.44
C PHE A 4 -4.76 22.71 -24.52
N MET A 5 -4.37 22.53 -23.26
CA MET A 5 -5.18 21.79 -22.28
C MET A 5 -6.48 22.52 -21.96
N GLU A 6 -6.44 23.84 -21.80
CA GLU A 6 -7.65 24.65 -21.59
C GLU A 6 -8.62 24.48 -22.76
N PHE A 7 -8.15 24.65 -24.00
CA PHE A 7 -8.97 24.41 -25.19
C PHE A 7 -9.50 22.97 -25.27
N TYR A 8 -8.64 21.97 -25.07
CA TYR A 8 -9.05 20.57 -25.13
C TYR A 8 -10.14 20.26 -24.10
N PHE A 9 -9.99 20.74 -22.87
CA PHE A 9 -10.96 20.47 -21.82
C PHE A 9 -12.30 21.16 -22.06
N GLU A 10 -12.30 22.40 -22.53
CA GLU A 10 -13.52 23.17 -22.81
C GLU A 10 -14.24 22.68 -24.06
N GLU A 11 -13.51 22.43 -25.15
CA GLU A 11 -14.10 22.18 -26.46
C GLU A 11 -14.21 20.72 -26.86
N VAL A 12 -13.40 19.83 -26.28
CA VAL A 12 -13.38 18.41 -26.65
C VAL A 12 -13.86 17.56 -25.49
N PHE A 13 -13.18 17.62 -24.35
CA PHE A 13 -13.48 16.77 -23.20
C PHE A 13 -14.87 17.03 -22.63
N ASN A 14 -15.30 18.30 -22.58
CA ASN A 14 -16.62 18.65 -22.08
C ASN A 14 -17.76 18.06 -22.93
N LYS A 15 -17.52 17.77 -24.21
CA LYS A 15 -18.51 17.17 -25.13
C LYS A 15 -18.60 15.64 -25.02
N LEU A 16 -17.67 14.98 -24.33
CA LEU A 16 -17.73 13.54 -24.08
C LEU A 16 -18.92 13.18 -23.18
N ASP A 17 -19.52 12.01 -23.39
CA ASP A 17 -20.54 11.49 -22.48
C ASP A 17 -19.96 11.32 -21.07
N ARG A 18 -20.79 11.56 -20.04
CA ARG A 18 -20.38 11.42 -18.63
C ARG A 18 -19.79 10.04 -18.34
N ASP A 19 -20.37 8.99 -18.91
CA ASP A 19 -19.92 7.60 -18.74
C ASP A 19 -18.92 7.15 -19.81
N GLY A 20 -18.52 8.06 -20.69
CA GLY A 20 -17.64 7.78 -21.82
C GLY A 20 -16.26 7.22 -21.44
N LEU A 21 -15.85 7.32 -20.17
CA LEU A 21 -14.55 6.83 -19.68
C LEU A 21 -14.67 5.67 -18.68
N ASN A 22 -15.84 5.06 -18.52
CA ASN A 22 -16.01 3.89 -17.66
C ASN A 22 -15.26 2.67 -18.20
N GLU A 23 -15.19 2.54 -19.52
CA GLU A 23 -14.49 1.45 -20.19
C GLU A 23 -12.97 1.69 -20.24
N ARG A 24 -12.20 0.69 -19.80
CA ARG A 24 -10.73 0.74 -19.77
C ARG A 24 -10.11 1.11 -21.11
N PHE A 25 -10.62 0.58 -22.23
CA PHE A 25 -10.03 0.85 -23.54
C PHE A 25 -10.12 2.32 -23.94
N LYS A 26 -11.23 3.01 -23.61
CA LYS A 26 -11.38 4.45 -23.87
C LYS A 26 -10.42 5.30 -23.04
N ARG A 27 -10.20 4.92 -21.77
CA ARG A 27 -9.16 5.55 -20.94
C ARG A 27 -7.77 5.31 -21.52
N LYS A 28 -7.49 4.09 -22.00
CA LYS A 28 -6.22 3.74 -22.65
C LYS A 28 -5.99 4.58 -23.92
N GLU A 29 -7.00 4.75 -24.76
CA GLU A 29 -6.92 5.61 -25.95
C GLU A 29 -6.59 7.06 -25.59
N LEU A 30 -7.19 7.60 -24.52
CA LEU A 30 -6.84 8.94 -24.03
C LEU A 30 -5.41 9.01 -23.47
N VAL A 31 -4.94 7.98 -22.77
CA VAL A 31 -3.54 7.91 -22.31
C VAL A 31 -2.60 7.90 -23.52
N GLU A 32 -2.86 7.08 -24.54
CA GLU A 32 -2.06 7.03 -25.78
C GLU A 32 -2.06 8.38 -26.52
N TYR A 33 -3.22 9.05 -26.59
CA TYR A 33 -3.34 10.39 -27.14
C TYR A 33 -2.48 11.41 -26.38
N PHE A 34 -2.63 11.47 -25.05
CA PHE A 34 -1.89 12.44 -24.25
C PHE A 34 -0.39 12.14 -24.14
N ASN A 35 0.02 10.89 -24.22
CA ASN A 35 1.44 10.53 -24.39
C ASN A 35 2.01 11.20 -25.65
N THR A 36 1.28 11.16 -26.76
CA THR A 36 1.68 11.82 -28.01
C THR A 36 1.73 13.34 -27.87
N VAL A 37 0.74 13.93 -27.17
CA VAL A 37 0.69 15.38 -26.90
C VAL A 37 1.86 15.83 -26.03
N ILE A 38 2.17 15.12 -24.95
CA ILE A 38 3.28 15.45 -24.02
C ILE A 38 4.60 15.39 -24.79
N ALA A 39 4.85 14.30 -25.53
CA ALA A 39 6.06 14.15 -26.34
C ALA A 39 6.20 15.25 -27.41
N GLY A 40 5.10 15.59 -28.09
CA GLY A 40 5.08 16.66 -29.10
C GLY A 40 5.33 18.04 -28.50
N CYS A 41 4.70 18.33 -27.34
CA CYS A 41 4.87 19.59 -26.63
C CYS A 41 6.28 19.75 -26.06
N ALA A 42 6.89 18.70 -25.53
CA ALA A 42 8.26 18.73 -25.02
C ALA A 42 9.26 19.10 -26.12
N LYS A 43 9.15 18.42 -27.27
CA LYS A 43 9.97 18.73 -28.46
C LYS A 43 9.71 20.14 -29.00
N GLY A 44 8.46 20.53 -29.17
CA GLY A 44 8.10 21.82 -29.77
C GLY A 44 8.41 23.04 -28.90
N GLN A 45 8.33 22.91 -27.57
CA GLN A 45 8.64 23.99 -26.62
C GLN A 45 10.09 23.95 -26.11
N ASN A 46 10.88 22.95 -26.52
CA ASN A 46 12.23 22.70 -26.03
C ASN A 46 12.30 22.67 -24.48
N LYS A 47 11.38 21.91 -23.86
CA LYS A 47 11.28 21.72 -22.41
C LYS A 47 11.48 20.24 -22.07
N SER A 48 11.86 19.95 -20.82
CA SER A 48 11.95 18.57 -20.36
C SER A 48 10.57 17.90 -20.35
N ASP A 49 10.57 16.59 -20.60
CA ASP A 49 9.39 15.74 -20.54
C ASP A 49 8.69 15.84 -19.18
N ASP A 50 9.48 15.84 -18.09
CA ASP A 50 9.02 16.02 -16.72
C ASP A 50 8.22 17.33 -16.54
N THR A 51 8.72 18.45 -17.09
CA THR A 51 8.03 19.75 -17.02
C THR A 51 6.68 19.71 -17.76
N ILE A 52 6.63 19.09 -18.94
CA ILE A 52 5.39 19.02 -19.72
C ILE A 52 4.38 18.07 -19.08
N CYS A 53 4.83 16.92 -18.57
CA CYS A 53 3.99 15.99 -17.81
C CYS A 53 3.43 16.66 -16.56
N LYS A 54 4.26 17.37 -15.78
CA LYS A 54 3.82 18.18 -14.64
C LYS A 54 2.71 19.16 -15.01
N ASN A 55 2.89 19.90 -16.12
CA ASN A 55 1.89 20.83 -16.60
C ASN A 55 0.58 20.15 -17.02
N PHE A 56 0.66 18.96 -17.63
CA PHE A 56 -0.52 18.15 -17.93
C PHE A 56 -1.28 17.79 -16.65
N VAL A 57 -0.60 17.16 -15.68
CA VAL A 57 -1.23 16.69 -14.42
C VAL A 57 -1.84 17.87 -13.67
N THR A 58 -1.12 18.99 -13.59
CA THR A 58 -1.62 20.23 -12.97
C THR A 58 -2.86 20.77 -13.68
N SER A 59 -2.89 20.72 -15.02
CA SER A 59 -4.06 21.16 -15.80
C SER A 59 -5.26 20.25 -15.59
N ALA A 60 -5.05 18.94 -15.53
CA ALA A 60 -6.09 17.95 -15.24
C ALA A 60 -6.69 18.14 -13.83
N LEU A 61 -5.83 18.37 -12.83
CA LEU A 61 -6.23 18.73 -11.47
C LEU A 61 -7.05 20.03 -11.43
N LYS A 62 -6.55 21.09 -12.08
CA LYS A 62 -7.25 22.39 -12.16
C LYS A 62 -8.64 22.23 -12.78
N TYR A 63 -8.74 21.50 -13.89
CA TYR A 63 -10.03 21.25 -14.55
C TYR A 63 -10.99 20.47 -13.64
N HIS A 64 -10.52 19.37 -13.04
CA HIS A 64 -11.32 18.58 -12.09
C HIS A 64 -11.83 19.46 -10.94
N ASN A 65 -10.95 20.24 -10.32
CA ASN A 65 -11.28 21.06 -9.16
C ASN A 65 -12.24 22.20 -9.51
N ASN A 66 -12.09 22.83 -10.67
CA ASN A 66 -13.05 23.83 -11.16
C ASN A 66 -14.45 23.23 -11.35
N CYS A 67 -14.55 22.03 -11.93
CA CYS A 67 -15.81 21.32 -12.08
C CYS A 67 -16.42 20.92 -10.72
N LYS A 68 -15.60 20.42 -9.80
CA LYS A 68 -15.98 20.06 -8.43
C LYS A 68 -16.51 21.26 -7.66
N SER A 69 -15.80 22.38 -7.65
CA SER A 69 -16.24 23.60 -6.95
C SER A 69 -17.47 24.23 -7.58
N SER A 70 -17.63 24.15 -8.91
CA SER A 70 -18.88 24.53 -9.58
C SER A 70 -20.07 23.62 -9.23
N ASN A 71 -19.80 22.43 -8.68
CA ASN A 71 -20.78 21.44 -8.25
C ASN A 71 -20.87 21.33 -6.71
N GLY A 72 -20.66 22.44 -6.00
CA GLY A 72 -20.78 22.48 -4.53
C GLY A 72 -19.71 21.68 -3.80
N ASP A 73 -18.49 21.67 -4.34
CA ASP A 73 -17.32 20.92 -3.87
C ASP A 73 -17.50 19.39 -3.85
N VAL A 74 -18.45 18.88 -4.64
CA VAL A 74 -18.68 17.44 -4.84
C VAL A 74 -18.19 17.03 -6.23
N CYS A 75 -17.38 15.97 -6.28
CA CYS A 75 -16.89 15.43 -7.55
C CYS A 75 -18.05 14.91 -8.43
N LEU A 76 -18.03 15.27 -9.72
CA LEU A 76 -19.05 14.89 -10.71
C LEU A 76 -18.96 13.41 -11.13
N MET A 77 -17.95 12.66 -10.68
CA MET A 77 -17.71 11.26 -11.06
C MET A 77 -17.60 11.07 -12.60
N GLY A 78 -17.71 9.84 -13.09
CA GLY A 78 -17.66 9.53 -14.52
C GLY A 78 -16.39 10.06 -15.18
N LYS A 79 -16.52 10.73 -16.33
CA LYS A 79 -15.38 11.27 -17.10
C LYS A 79 -14.51 12.24 -16.28
N TYR A 80 -15.12 13.08 -15.45
CA TYR A 80 -14.41 14.10 -14.68
C TYR A 80 -13.46 13.45 -13.68
N HIS A 81 -13.91 12.40 -13.01
CA HIS A 81 -13.08 11.66 -12.06
C HIS A 81 -12.11 10.71 -12.76
N ASN A 82 -12.52 10.06 -13.85
CA ASN A 82 -11.63 9.20 -14.64
C ASN A 82 -10.47 9.98 -15.28
N LEU A 83 -10.57 11.31 -15.44
CA LEU A 83 -9.45 12.16 -15.83
C LEU A 83 -8.29 12.09 -14.81
N LEU A 84 -8.59 12.00 -13.51
CA LEU A 84 -7.56 11.85 -12.48
C LEU A 84 -6.80 10.53 -12.65
N TYR A 85 -7.48 9.44 -13.03
CA TYR A 85 -6.84 8.16 -13.30
C TYR A 85 -5.99 8.15 -14.58
N ILE A 86 -6.40 8.90 -15.60
CA ILE A 86 -5.56 9.16 -16.78
C ILE A 86 -4.30 9.94 -16.36
N ALA A 87 -4.44 10.95 -15.49
CA ALA A 87 -3.30 11.68 -14.94
C ALA A 87 -2.39 10.80 -14.07
N ILE A 88 -2.95 9.87 -13.29
CA ILE A 88 -2.19 8.87 -12.52
C ILE A 88 -1.35 8.00 -13.46
N LYS A 89 -1.97 7.48 -14.52
CA LYS A 89 -1.26 6.64 -15.49
C LYS A 89 -0.15 7.40 -16.19
N LEU A 90 -0.39 8.64 -16.59
CA LEU A 90 0.61 9.48 -17.27
C LEU A 90 1.73 9.93 -16.33
N ALA A 91 1.42 10.26 -15.07
CA ALA A 91 2.45 10.56 -14.07
C ALA A 91 3.42 9.38 -13.90
N PHE A 92 2.89 8.16 -13.84
CA PHE A 92 3.68 6.94 -13.80
C PHE A 92 4.46 6.68 -15.11
N ASP A 93 3.81 6.75 -16.27
CA ASP A 93 4.44 6.45 -17.58
C ASP A 93 5.62 7.36 -17.89
N TRP A 94 5.52 8.62 -17.48
CA TRP A 94 6.58 9.61 -17.63
C TRP A 94 7.52 9.67 -16.43
N SER A 95 7.30 8.84 -15.41
CA SER A 95 8.07 8.83 -14.16
C SER A 95 8.24 10.24 -13.59
N LEU A 96 7.13 10.98 -13.48
CA LEU A 96 7.11 12.37 -13.02
C LEU A 96 7.79 12.48 -11.65
N GLN A 97 8.83 13.31 -11.53
CA GLN A 97 9.66 13.37 -10.32
C GLN A 97 9.12 14.34 -9.25
N ASP A 98 8.20 15.23 -9.62
CA ASP A 98 7.67 16.26 -8.74
C ASP A 98 6.73 15.68 -7.66
N ASN A 99 7.28 15.43 -6.47
CA ASN A 99 6.52 14.90 -5.32
C ASN A 99 5.26 15.71 -5.01
N GLY A 100 5.30 17.04 -5.12
CA GLY A 100 4.16 17.90 -4.81
C GLY A 100 2.99 17.72 -5.77
N THR A 101 3.27 17.54 -7.05
CA THR A 101 2.25 17.33 -8.09
C THR A 101 1.62 15.95 -7.96
N VAL A 102 2.43 14.91 -7.75
CA VAL A 102 1.92 13.54 -7.52
C VAL A 102 1.13 13.47 -6.22
N ALA A 103 1.60 14.14 -5.16
CA ALA A 103 0.87 14.27 -3.89
C ALA A 103 -0.50 14.92 -4.07
N ALA A 104 -0.58 16.07 -4.76
CA ALA A 104 -1.84 16.74 -5.03
C ALA A 104 -2.83 15.86 -5.80
N LEU A 105 -2.32 15.01 -6.69
CA LEU A 105 -3.14 14.03 -7.42
C LEU A 105 -3.70 12.93 -6.50
N LEU A 106 -2.88 12.41 -5.58
CA LEU A 106 -3.32 11.43 -4.58
C LEU A 106 -4.31 12.04 -3.58
N ASP A 107 -4.06 13.26 -3.12
CA ASP A 107 -4.96 14.00 -2.23
C ASP A 107 -6.34 14.20 -2.86
N GLU A 108 -6.39 14.59 -4.14
CA GLU A 108 -7.67 14.81 -4.83
C GLU A 108 -8.43 13.50 -5.06
N LEU A 109 -7.73 12.41 -5.39
CA LEU A 109 -8.34 11.08 -5.47
C LEU A 109 -8.94 10.66 -4.13
N TYR A 110 -8.20 10.79 -3.03
CA TYR A 110 -8.70 10.46 -1.70
C TYR A 110 -9.84 11.36 -1.26
N ALA A 111 -9.79 12.66 -1.60
CA ALA A 111 -10.87 13.59 -1.30
C ALA A 111 -12.20 13.11 -1.91
N CYS A 112 -12.16 12.52 -3.10
CA CYS A 112 -13.32 12.00 -3.83
C CYS A 112 -13.76 10.61 -3.37
N GLU A 113 -12.82 9.66 -3.22
CA GLU A 113 -13.14 8.23 -3.03
C GLU A 113 -12.99 7.73 -1.59
N LYS A 114 -12.21 8.44 -0.76
CA LYS A 114 -11.80 8.00 0.58
C LYS A 114 -11.06 6.67 0.62
N THR A 115 -10.50 6.23 -0.50
CA THR A 115 -9.68 5.02 -0.62
C THR A 115 -8.68 5.14 -1.78
N PHE A 116 -7.75 4.20 -1.88
CA PHE A 116 -6.79 4.06 -2.98
C PHE A 116 -6.88 2.68 -3.65
N GLU A 117 -8.02 2.01 -3.53
CA GLU A 117 -8.18 0.64 -4.04
C GLU A 117 -7.85 0.50 -5.54
N ARG A 118 -8.01 1.58 -6.33
CA ARG A 118 -7.63 1.59 -7.74
C ARG A 118 -6.15 1.40 -8.02
N ILE A 119 -5.30 1.81 -7.08
CA ILE A 119 -3.85 1.62 -7.13
C ILE A 119 -3.48 0.25 -6.51
N TYR A 120 -4.13 -0.14 -5.41
CA TYR A 120 -3.78 -1.36 -4.67
C TYR A 120 -4.28 -2.66 -5.30
N LEU A 121 -5.54 -2.74 -5.74
CA LEU A 121 -6.16 -4.03 -6.10
C LEU A 121 -5.48 -4.67 -7.31
N GLY A 122 -5.02 -3.86 -8.27
CA GLY A 122 -4.28 -4.37 -9.42
C GLY A 122 -2.93 -4.97 -9.04
N ALA A 123 -2.23 -4.39 -8.06
CA ALA A 123 -0.94 -4.90 -7.58
C ALA A 123 -1.11 -6.17 -6.73
N ILE A 124 -2.17 -6.20 -5.90
CA ILE A 124 -2.45 -7.31 -4.99
C ILE A 124 -3.03 -8.53 -5.75
N PHE A 125 -4.03 -8.31 -6.62
CA PHE A 125 -4.81 -9.38 -7.25
C PHE A 125 -4.58 -9.52 -8.77
N GLY A 126 -3.76 -8.67 -9.38
CA GLY A 126 -3.61 -8.62 -10.84
C GLY A 126 -4.73 -7.84 -11.54
N THR A 127 -4.77 -7.88 -12.87
CA THR A 127 -5.59 -6.97 -13.68
C THR A 127 -7.07 -7.36 -13.78
N SER A 128 -7.42 -8.64 -13.59
CA SER A 128 -8.78 -9.15 -13.77
C SER A 128 -9.65 -9.10 -12.50
N ALA A 129 -9.05 -9.32 -11.34
CA ALA A 129 -9.77 -9.38 -10.07
C ALA A 129 -10.43 -8.05 -9.64
N PRO A 130 -9.87 -6.86 -9.89
CA PRO A 130 -10.55 -5.60 -9.59
C PRO A 130 -11.93 -5.48 -10.24
N TYR A 131 -12.13 -6.09 -11.41
CA TYR A 131 -13.44 -6.06 -12.09
C TYR A 131 -14.50 -6.83 -11.31
N PHE A 132 -14.12 -7.98 -10.72
CA PHE A 132 -15.02 -8.80 -9.92
C PHE A 132 -15.27 -8.20 -8.53
N LEU A 133 -14.27 -7.54 -7.94
CA LEU A 133 -14.36 -7.01 -6.58
C LEU A 133 -15.04 -5.63 -6.53
N ALA A 134 -14.75 -4.78 -7.52
CA ALA A 134 -15.06 -3.35 -7.48
C ALA A 134 -15.67 -2.82 -8.78
N GLY A 135 -15.89 -3.68 -9.79
CA GLY A 135 -16.57 -3.31 -11.03
C GLY A 135 -15.73 -2.52 -12.05
N TRP A 136 -14.42 -2.38 -11.83
CA TRP A 136 -13.51 -1.65 -12.74
C TRP A 136 -12.27 -2.48 -13.10
N LYS A 137 -11.67 -2.22 -14.26
CA LYS A 137 -10.41 -2.86 -14.68
C LYS A 137 -9.24 -1.90 -14.48
N SER A 138 -8.10 -2.42 -14.05
CA SER A 138 -6.87 -1.63 -13.85
C SER A 138 -6.42 -0.90 -15.11
N ASP A 139 -5.96 0.34 -14.94
CA ASP A 139 -5.41 1.17 -16.00
C ASP A 139 -3.98 0.76 -16.40
N PHE A 140 -3.34 -0.09 -15.58
CA PHE A 140 -2.04 -0.71 -15.87
C PHE A 140 -2.22 -2.03 -16.63
N ALA A 141 -1.30 -2.36 -17.52
CA ALA A 141 -1.37 -3.43 -18.51
C ALA A 141 -1.42 -4.82 -17.86
N ASP A 142 -0.55 -5.08 -16.89
CA ASP A 142 -0.35 -6.37 -16.23
C ASP A 142 0.01 -6.22 -14.75
N LYS A 143 0.19 -7.36 -14.06
CA LYS A 143 0.51 -7.37 -12.63
C LYS A 143 1.82 -6.65 -12.32
N GLU A 144 2.85 -6.83 -13.14
CA GLU A 144 4.18 -6.24 -12.91
C GLU A 144 4.11 -4.72 -12.98
N GLU A 145 3.45 -4.18 -14.00
CA GLU A 145 3.24 -2.73 -14.12
C GLU A 145 2.41 -2.18 -12.94
N ASN A 146 1.40 -2.91 -12.46
CA ASN A 146 0.67 -2.51 -11.25
C ASN A 146 1.56 -2.46 -10.01
N VAL A 147 2.48 -3.41 -9.84
CA VAL A 147 3.43 -3.40 -8.71
C VAL A 147 4.38 -2.21 -8.81
N HIS A 148 4.94 -1.95 -10.00
CA HIS A 148 5.82 -0.80 -10.21
C HIS A 148 5.10 0.53 -9.99
N ALA A 149 3.84 0.65 -10.44
CA ALA A 149 3.03 1.82 -10.19
C ALA A 149 2.75 2.02 -8.70
N LEU A 150 2.41 0.95 -7.97
CA LEU A 150 2.23 1.03 -6.53
C LEU A 150 3.51 1.51 -5.82
N VAL A 151 4.69 0.99 -6.19
CA VAL A 151 5.97 1.45 -5.63
C VAL A 151 6.22 2.92 -5.95
N TYR A 152 5.98 3.35 -7.20
CA TYR A 152 6.08 4.74 -7.61
C TYR A 152 5.22 5.67 -6.72
N PHE A 153 3.94 5.33 -6.49
CA PHE A 153 3.08 6.15 -5.63
C PHE A 153 3.45 6.06 -4.14
N LEU A 154 3.95 4.92 -3.66
CA LEU A 154 4.50 4.78 -2.31
C LEU A 154 5.71 5.69 -2.09
N ASP A 155 6.61 5.77 -3.09
CA ASP A 155 7.78 6.65 -3.06
C ASP A 155 7.37 8.11 -2.92
N HIS A 156 6.49 8.58 -3.82
CA HIS A 156 6.02 9.97 -3.80
C HIS A 156 5.24 10.30 -2.53
N ALA A 157 4.33 9.42 -2.11
CA ALA A 157 3.54 9.64 -0.90
C ALA A 157 4.40 9.69 0.36
N THR A 158 5.45 8.87 0.43
CA THR A 158 6.40 8.88 1.55
C THR A 158 7.22 10.17 1.55
N ASN A 159 7.79 10.57 0.41
CA ASN A 159 8.59 11.79 0.31
C ASN A 159 7.77 13.08 0.51
N ALA A 160 6.47 13.04 0.25
CA ALA A 160 5.54 14.14 0.52
C ALA A 160 4.88 14.07 1.91
N ASN A 161 5.21 13.07 2.73
CA ASN A 161 4.67 12.84 4.07
C ASN A 161 3.12 12.77 4.12
N LEU A 162 2.51 12.08 3.14
CA LEU A 162 1.04 12.09 3.01
C LEU A 162 0.34 11.32 4.12
N GLU A 163 -0.66 11.99 4.70
CA GLU A 163 -1.56 11.47 5.71
C GLU A 163 -3.01 11.83 5.37
N TYR A 164 -3.91 10.89 5.65
CA TYR A 164 -5.31 10.93 5.25
C TYR A 164 -6.20 10.66 6.47
N MET A 165 -7.23 11.48 6.65
CA MET A 165 -8.14 11.36 7.78
C MET A 165 -9.47 10.71 7.40
N GLU A 166 -9.90 9.74 8.20
CA GLU A 166 -11.24 9.14 8.18
C GLU A 166 -11.83 9.19 9.61
N GLY A 167 -12.65 10.20 9.89
CA GLY A 167 -13.11 10.49 11.25
C GLY A 167 -11.92 10.85 12.16
N ASP A 168 -11.80 10.17 13.30
CA ASP A 168 -10.72 10.40 14.27
C ASP A 168 -9.42 9.64 13.96
N LYS A 169 -9.37 8.95 12.82
CA LYS A 169 -8.22 8.12 12.43
C LYS A 169 -7.41 8.79 11.34
N THR A 170 -6.10 8.77 11.52
CA THR A 170 -5.13 9.19 10.51
C THR A 170 -4.41 7.95 9.95
N TYR A 171 -4.39 7.84 8.62
CA TYR A 171 -3.69 6.81 7.88
C TYR A 171 -2.62 7.44 7.03
N ARG A 172 -1.48 6.77 6.88
CA ARG A 172 -0.59 7.04 5.76
C ARG A 172 -1.16 6.43 4.49
N PHE A 173 -0.73 6.89 3.33
CA PHE A 173 -1.09 6.32 2.03
C PHE A 173 -1.09 4.77 2.06
N ILE A 174 -0.03 4.18 2.61
CA ILE A 174 0.15 2.72 2.69
C ILE A 174 -0.87 1.96 3.55
N ASP A 175 -1.48 2.65 4.51
CA ASP A 175 -2.38 2.07 5.50
C ASP A 175 -3.86 2.40 5.22
N VAL A 176 -4.16 3.18 4.19
CA VAL A 176 -5.53 3.55 3.82
C VAL A 176 -6.36 2.29 3.53
N PRO A 177 -7.52 2.09 4.21
CA PRO A 177 -8.35 0.91 4.03
C PRO A 177 -8.89 0.71 2.61
N LEU A 178 -9.04 -0.56 2.22
CA LEU A 178 -9.63 -0.99 0.97
C LEU A 178 -11.14 -1.25 1.16
N GLU A 179 -12.00 -0.42 0.58
CA GLU A 179 -13.46 -0.50 0.75
C GLU A 179 -14.02 -1.84 0.28
N SER A 180 -13.63 -2.29 -0.92
CA SER A 180 -14.05 -3.57 -1.51
C SER A 180 -13.55 -4.81 -0.74
N CYS A 181 -12.63 -4.64 0.20
CA CYS A 181 -12.12 -5.71 1.06
C CYS A 181 -12.58 -5.56 2.53
N GLY A 182 -13.76 -4.97 2.75
CA GLY A 182 -14.35 -4.81 4.08
C GLY A 182 -13.58 -3.82 4.97
N LYS A 183 -13.03 -2.76 4.37
CA LYS A 183 -12.16 -1.76 5.02
C LYS A 183 -10.94 -2.38 5.71
N ALA A 184 -10.40 -3.48 5.17
CA ALA A 184 -9.13 -4.03 5.62
C ALA A 184 -7.96 -3.16 5.15
N SER A 185 -6.89 -3.08 5.94
CA SER A 185 -5.64 -2.46 5.49
C SER A 185 -5.00 -3.27 4.36
N PRO A 186 -4.27 -2.65 3.42
CA PRO A 186 -3.63 -3.36 2.31
C PRO A 186 -2.72 -4.50 2.78
N VAL A 187 -1.93 -4.28 3.84
CA VAL A 187 -1.04 -5.30 4.41
C VAL A 187 -1.81 -6.52 4.93
N ARG A 188 -3.00 -6.33 5.50
CA ARG A 188 -3.81 -7.45 6.00
C ARG A 188 -4.33 -8.32 4.86
N VAL A 189 -4.80 -7.70 3.78
CA VAL A 189 -5.25 -8.41 2.58
C VAL A 189 -4.10 -9.23 1.99
N VAL A 190 -2.92 -8.64 1.89
CA VAL A 190 -1.71 -9.32 1.39
C VAL A 190 -1.29 -10.51 2.26
N ILE A 191 -1.36 -10.38 3.59
CA ILE A 191 -1.11 -11.49 4.53
C ILE A 191 -2.14 -12.61 4.32
N GLN A 192 -3.42 -12.29 4.16
CA GLN A 192 -4.46 -13.28 3.90
C GLN A 192 -4.24 -14.02 2.58
N MET A 193 -3.78 -13.32 1.54
CA MET A 193 -3.41 -13.95 0.27
C MET A 193 -2.16 -14.81 0.37
N GLY A 194 -1.26 -14.51 1.31
CA GLY A 194 0.01 -15.20 1.45
C GLY A 194 1.02 -14.81 0.35
N SER A 195 0.99 -13.56 -0.12
CA SER A 195 1.97 -13.07 -1.10
C SER A 195 3.18 -12.47 -0.39
N SER A 196 4.30 -13.21 -0.36
CA SER A 196 5.50 -12.78 0.37
C SER A 196 6.19 -11.57 -0.30
N GLU A 197 6.17 -11.51 -1.62
CA GLU A 197 6.73 -10.41 -2.42
C GLU A 197 6.03 -9.08 -2.13
N MET A 198 4.69 -9.04 -2.26
CA MET A 198 3.93 -7.81 -1.97
C MET A 198 4.03 -7.44 -0.49
N LEU A 199 4.06 -8.44 0.40
CA LEU A 199 4.24 -8.19 1.83
C LEU A 199 5.59 -7.54 2.12
N MET A 200 6.66 -7.99 1.46
CA MET A 200 7.98 -7.38 1.58
C MET A 200 7.95 -5.91 1.17
N ILE A 201 7.34 -5.59 0.03
CA ILE A 201 7.20 -4.21 -0.44
C ILE A 201 6.49 -3.37 0.64
N LEU A 202 5.29 -3.77 1.04
CA LEU A 202 4.50 -2.99 2.00
C LEU A 202 5.22 -2.82 3.34
N LEU A 203 5.84 -3.87 3.87
CA LEU A 203 6.56 -3.79 5.13
C LEU A 203 7.83 -2.92 5.03
N ARG A 204 8.53 -2.91 3.89
CA ARG A 204 9.70 -2.03 3.69
C ARG A 204 9.31 -0.55 3.72
N PHE A 205 8.18 -0.18 3.13
CA PHE A 205 7.57 1.16 3.27
C PHE A 205 6.88 1.41 4.62
N GLY A 206 6.88 0.41 5.51
CA GLY A 206 6.45 0.58 6.90
C GLY A 206 4.95 0.42 7.12
N ALA A 207 4.27 -0.39 6.29
CA ALA A 207 2.88 -0.77 6.55
C ALA A 207 2.72 -1.38 7.95
N ARG A 208 1.65 -1.01 8.65
CA ARG A 208 1.43 -1.45 10.03
C ARG A 208 0.56 -2.70 10.08
N ILE A 209 1.13 -3.78 10.62
CA ILE A 209 0.42 -5.06 10.83
C ILE A 209 -0.69 -4.93 11.89
N SER A 210 -0.55 -3.98 12.83
CA SER A 210 -1.47 -3.79 13.95
C SER A 210 -2.25 -2.48 13.80
N SER A 211 -3.44 -2.54 13.20
CA SER A 211 -4.42 -1.44 13.28
C SER A 211 -5.81 -1.97 13.65
N ASP A 212 -5.96 -2.20 14.95
CA ASP A 212 -7.09 -1.83 15.82
C ASP A 212 -8.55 -2.26 15.52
N ARG A 213 -8.83 -3.14 14.55
CA ARG A 213 -10.20 -3.71 14.38
C ARG A 213 -10.25 -5.20 14.05
N ALA A 214 -9.13 -5.91 14.13
CA ALA A 214 -9.07 -7.33 13.78
C ALA A 214 -9.41 -8.24 14.98
N SER A 215 -10.34 -9.16 14.79
CA SER A 215 -10.60 -10.28 15.71
C SER A 215 -9.45 -11.30 15.79
N SER A 216 -8.48 -11.24 14.88
CA SER A 216 -7.36 -12.19 14.81
C SER A 216 -6.02 -11.50 14.52
N ASN A 217 -4.98 -11.95 15.21
CA ASN A 217 -3.60 -11.54 14.97
C ASN A 217 -3.13 -12.04 13.58
N PRO A 218 -2.57 -11.18 12.72
CA PRO A 218 -2.10 -11.59 11.38
C PRO A 218 -1.04 -12.70 11.39
N ALA A 219 -0.14 -12.72 12.37
CA ALA A 219 0.84 -13.81 12.53
C ALA A 219 0.14 -15.14 12.87
N GLU A 220 -0.85 -15.11 13.77
CA GLU A 220 -1.64 -16.30 14.12
C GLU A 220 -2.43 -16.82 12.93
N SER A 221 -2.99 -15.93 12.10
CA SER A 221 -3.72 -16.34 10.90
C SER A 221 -2.83 -17.14 9.93
N ILE A 222 -1.56 -16.78 9.78
CA ILE A 222 -0.61 -17.56 8.97
C ILE A 222 -0.28 -18.88 9.65
N LEU A 223 -0.02 -18.86 10.96
CA LEU A 223 0.32 -20.07 11.70
C LEU A 223 -0.82 -21.09 11.72
N ASP A 224 -2.07 -20.65 11.84
CA ASP A 224 -3.22 -21.54 11.81
C ASP A 224 -3.40 -22.18 10.42
N ARG A 225 -3.19 -21.42 9.34
CA ARG A 225 -3.14 -21.98 7.98
C ARG A 225 -2.00 -22.97 7.80
N LEU A 226 -0.80 -22.67 8.32
CA LEU A 226 0.36 -23.57 8.20
C LEU A 226 0.12 -24.94 8.84
N LYS A 227 -0.69 -25.03 9.90
CA LYS A 227 -1.04 -26.31 10.54
C LYS A 227 -1.83 -27.24 9.62
N GLU A 228 -2.67 -26.69 8.77
CA GLU A 228 -3.50 -27.46 7.85
C GLU A 228 -2.64 -28.30 6.89
N TYR A 229 -1.39 -27.88 6.67
CA TYR A 229 -0.43 -28.54 5.78
C TYR A 229 0.38 -29.67 6.44
N LYS A 230 0.17 -30.00 7.73
CA LYS A 230 0.78 -31.16 8.40
C LYS A 230 2.30 -31.30 8.13
N ARG A 231 3.06 -30.25 8.45
CA ARG A 231 4.53 -30.13 8.21
C ARG A 231 5.00 -30.02 6.76
N ALA A 232 4.10 -30.00 5.77
CA ALA A 232 4.41 -29.70 4.37
C ALA A 232 4.17 -28.21 4.03
N TYR A 233 4.91 -27.33 4.70
CA TYR A 233 4.63 -25.89 4.68
C TYR A 233 4.88 -25.22 3.31
N PRO A 234 3.88 -24.49 2.76
CA PRO A 234 4.10 -23.71 1.55
C PRO A 234 5.16 -22.62 1.73
N TYR A 235 6.10 -22.54 0.79
CA TYR A 235 7.22 -21.59 0.85
C TYR A 235 6.76 -20.14 1.03
N GLU A 236 5.73 -19.73 0.28
CA GLU A 236 5.17 -18.38 0.33
C GLU A 236 4.59 -18.02 1.71
N LEU A 237 3.90 -18.96 2.37
CA LEU A 237 3.33 -18.73 3.71
C LEU A 237 4.42 -18.66 4.77
N VAL A 238 5.45 -19.51 4.67
CA VAL A 238 6.63 -19.43 5.54
C VAL A 238 7.37 -18.11 5.32
N GLY A 239 7.50 -17.66 4.06
CA GLY A 239 8.04 -16.36 3.70
C GLY A 239 7.27 -15.22 4.37
N CYS A 240 5.94 -15.24 4.26
CA CYS A 240 5.09 -14.25 4.92
C CYS A 240 5.28 -14.23 6.44
N LEU A 241 5.29 -15.40 7.09
CA LEU A 241 5.52 -15.51 8.53
C LEU A 241 6.87 -14.91 8.94
N LYS A 242 7.94 -15.24 8.22
CA LYS A 242 9.29 -14.70 8.48
C LYS A 242 9.31 -13.19 8.33
N LEU A 243 8.66 -12.63 7.31
CA LEU A 243 8.57 -11.18 7.12
C LEU A 243 7.81 -10.49 8.25
N ILE A 244 6.67 -11.03 8.66
CA ILE A 244 5.92 -10.52 9.82
C ILE A 244 6.81 -10.52 11.06
N LEU A 245 7.46 -11.64 11.37
CA LEU A 245 8.35 -11.81 12.52
C LEU A 245 9.54 -10.84 12.52
N ARG A 246 10.01 -10.40 11.34
CA ARG A 246 11.08 -9.40 11.23
C ARG A 246 10.64 -8.00 11.65
N THR A 247 9.34 -7.70 11.59
CA THR A 247 8.81 -6.35 11.84
C THR A 247 8.25 -6.14 13.25
N VAL A 248 7.97 -7.22 13.99
CA VAL A 248 7.40 -7.16 15.34
C VAL A 248 8.41 -7.63 16.40
N PRO A 249 8.46 -7.01 17.60
CA PRO A 249 9.34 -7.48 18.68
C PRO A 249 9.06 -8.92 19.10
N SER A 250 7.77 -9.27 19.19
CA SER A 250 7.25 -10.60 19.51
C SER A 250 5.84 -10.76 18.94
N ILE A 251 5.41 -12.00 18.75
CA ILE A 251 4.00 -12.31 18.48
C ILE A 251 3.22 -12.18 19.78
N ASN A 252 2.13 -11.42 19.74
CA ASN A 252 1.15 -11.33 20.83
C ASN A 252 -0.04 -12.23 20.50
N PHE A 253 0.00 -13.49 20.92
CA PHE A 253 -1.06 -14.45 20.67
C PHE A 253 -2.38 -14.06 21.35
N THR A 254 -3.48 -14.46 20.72
CA THR A 254 -4.82 -14.27 21.22
C THR A 254 -5.05 -15.26 22.35
N VAL A 255 -5.24 -14.73 23.56
CA VAL A 255 -5.42 -15.52 24.78
C VAL A 255 -6.85 -15.33 25.26
N ASP A 256 -7.62 -16.41 25.25
CA ASP A 256 -8.89 -16.47 25.97
C ASP A 256 -8.63 -16.77 27.45
N LYS A 257 -8.60 -15.72 28.28
CA LYS A 257 -8.38 -15.87 29.72
C LYS A 257 -9.54 -16.56 30.44
N GLU A 258 -10.78 -16.42 29.94
CA GLU A 258 -11.95 -17.05 30.57
C GLU A 258 -11.92 -18.57 30.40
N ALA A 259 -11.46 -19.06 29.24
CA ALA A 259 -11.23 -20.48 29.02
C ALA A 259 -10.29 -21.11 30.07
N PHE A 260 -9.35 -20.33 30.63
CA PHE A 260 -8.38 -20.80 31.62
C PHE A 260 -8.75 -20.48 33.08
N LYS A 261 -9.90 -19.86 33.33
CA LYS A 261 -10.33 -19.44 34.67
C LYS A 261 -10.45 -20.61 35.66
N HIS A 262 -10.87 -21.78 35.15
CA HIS A 262 -11.00 -23.01 35.93
C HIS A 262 -9.66 -23.55 36.46
N LEU A 263 -8.52 -23.12 35.90
CA LEU A 263 -7.20 -23.59 36.31
C LEU A 263 -6.65 -22.87 37.56
N GLY A 264 -7.32 -21.82 38.05
CA GLY A 264 -6.90 -21.09 39.26
C GLY A 264 -5.50 -20.46 39.14
N LEU A 265 -5.08 -20.10 37.93
CA LEU A 265 -3.73 -19.60 37.67
C LEU A 265 -3.52 -18.18 38.25
N PRO A 266 -2.29 -17.84 38.68
CA PRO A 266 -1.95 -16.49 39.12
C PRO A 266 -2.25 -15.41 38.08
N SER A 267 -2.51 -14.18 38.52
CA SER A 267 -2.80 -13.04 37.64
C SER A 267 -1.66 -12.68 36.69
N ASP A 268 -0.41 -12.98 37.08
CA ASP A 268 0.82 -12.75 36.33
C ASP A 268 1.27 -13.98 35.52
N TYR A 269 0.44 -15.03 35.45
CA TYR A 269 0.76 -16.21 34.67
C TYR A 269 1.01 -15.87 33.19
N ASN A 270 2.06 -16.46 32.62
CA ASN A 270 2.42 -16.25 31.22
C ASN A 270 1.52 -17.11 30.30
N TYR A 271 0.29 -16.62 30.06
CA TYR A 271 -0.67 -17.28 29.18
C TYR A 271 -0.17 -17.39 27.72
N GLN A 272 0.67 -16.46 27.27
CA GLN A 272 1.28 -16.49 25.93
C GLN A 272 2.08 -17.77 25.73
N ARG A 273 2.93 -18.11 26.71
CA ARG A 273 3.74 -19.33 26.71
C ARG A 273 2.88 -20.60 26.64
N LYS A 274 1.78 -20.65 27.38
CA LYS A 274 0.86 -21.80 27.37
C LYS A 274 0.23 -22.01 25.99
N VAL A 275 -0.36 -20.96 25.42
CA VAL A 275 -0.97 -21.00 24.08
C VAL A 275 0.05 -21.42 23.03
N VAL A 276 1.27 -20.88 23.10
CA VAL A 276 2.34 -21.22 22.15
C VAL A 276 2.71 -22.69 22.18
N LEU A 277 2.92 -23.26 23.36
CA LEU A 277 3.30 -24.67 23.50
C LEU A 277 2.16 -25.62 23.11
N GLU A 278 0.93 -25.31 23.50
CA GLU A 278 -0.24 -26.18 23.24
C GLU A 278 -0.71 -26.10 21.79
N LYS A 279 -0.79 -24.88 21.25
CA LYS A 279 -1.39 -24.62 19.94
C LYS A 279 -0.35 -24.66 18.81
N TYR A 280 0.92 -24.36 19.07
CA TYR A 280 1.95 -24.18 18.02
C TYR A 280 3.24 -24.99 18.28
N GLY A 281 3.19 -26.03 19.12
CA GLY A 281 4.34 -26.89 19.45
C GLY A 281 5.13 -27.39 18.24
N GLU A 282 4.45 -27.94 17.23
CA GLU A 282 5.09 -28.43 16.00
C GLU A 282 5.86 -27.34 15.25
N MET A 283 5.32 -26.12 15.22
CA MET A 283 5.96 -24.97 14.54
C MET A 283 7.24 -24.51 15.26
N LEU A 284 7.35 -24.79 16.57
CA LEU A 284 8.56 -24.54 17.35
C LEU A 284 9.61 -25.61 17.10
N GLU A 285 9.19 -26.88 17.06
CA GLU A 285 10.04 -28.03 16.72
C GLU A 285 10.64 -27.87 15.33
N ASP A 286 9.81 -27.45 14.37
CA ASP A 286 10.21 -27.23 12.98
C ASP A 286 10.91 -25.87 12.75
N HIS A 287 11.17 -25.11 13.82
CA HIS A 287 11.88 -23.82 13.81
C HIS A 287 11.24 -22.73 12.92
N LEU A 288 9.92 -22.77 12.70
CA LEU A 288 9.22 -21.71 11.97
C LEU A 288 9.07 -20.43 12.81
N ILE A 289 8.96 -20.59 14.15
CA ILE A 289 8.88 -19.48 15.08
C ILE A 289 10.08 -19.55 16.03
N PRO A 290 10.93 -18.49 16.08
CA PRO A 290 11.99 -18.43 17.07
C PRO A 290 11.41 -18.37 18.49
N SER A 291 11.96 -19.16 19.42
CA SER A 291 11.56 -19.15 20.83
C SER A 291 11.65 -17.75 21.48
N SER A 292 12.54 -16.89 20.98
CA SER A 292 12.71 -15.50 21.39
C SER A 292 11.67 -14.54 20.81
N ARG A 293 10.78 -14.99 19.91
CA ARG A 293 9.71 -14.19 19.30
C ARG A 293 8.31 -14.57 19.76
N CYS A 294 8.19 -15.57 20.64
CA CYS A 294 6.90 -16.11 21.08
C CYS A 294 6.78 -16.25 22.61
N GLY A 295 7.55 -15.46 23.37
CA GLY A 295 7.44 -15.41 24.84
C GLY A 295 8.04 -16.60 25.59
N LEU A 296 8.75 -17.51 24.92
CA LEU A 296 9.48 -18.62 25.56
C LEU A 296 10.87 -18.21 26.05
N LYS A 297 11.53 -17.31 25.32
CA LYS A 297 12.80 -16.69 25.69
C LYS A 297 12.72 -15.18 25.51
N PRO A 298 13.56 -14.40 26.21
CA PRO A 298 13.73 -12.98 25.92
C PRO A 298 14.12 -12.73 24.46
N VAL A 299 13.61 -11.64 23.89
CA VAL A 299 13.94 -11.16 22.53
C VAL A 299 15.41 -10.71 22.49
N GLU A 300 16.14 -11.02 21.43
CA GLU A 300 17.53 -10.56 21.28
C GLU A 300 17.58 -9.03 21.15
N LEU A 301 18.55 -8.40 21.83
CA LEU A 301 18.73 -6.95 21.81
C LEU A 301 18.87 -6.40 20.37
N LYS A 302 19.60 -7.11 19.49
CA LYS A 302 19.75 -6.76 18.07
C LYS A 302 18.39 -6.55 17.39
N HIS A 303 17.41 -7.41 17.69
CA HIS A 303 16.08 -7.35 17.10
C HIS A 303 15.21 -6.25 17.70
N LEU A 304 15.27 -6.07 19.02
CA LEU A 304 14.62 -4.93 19.67
C LEU A 304 15.13 -3.60 19.10
N CYS A 305 16.44 -3.50 18.83
CA CYS A 305 17.03 -2.36 18.14
C CYS A 305 16.47 -2.21 16.71
N ARG A 306 16.35 -3.29 15.91
CA ARG A 306 15.71 -3.23 14.58
C ARG A 306 14.31 -2.65 14.64
N CYS A 307 13.45 -3.20 15.49
CA CYS A 307 12.07 -2.73 15.63
C CYS A 307 12.03 -1.26 16.07
N THR A 308 12.87 -0.87 17.03
CA THR A 308 12.93 0.50 17.54
C THR A 308 13.43 1.49 16.48
N ILE A 309 14.52 1.17 15.77
CA ILE A 309 15.07 2.01 14.69
C ILE A 309 14.04 2.17 13.58
N ARG A 310 13.43 1.07 13.12
CA ARG A 310 12.38 1.11 12.10
C ARG A 310 11.18 1.93 12.56
N GLN A 311 10.77 1.82 13.82
CA GLN A 311 9.67 2.63 14.37
C GLN A 311 10.00 4.13 14.36
N ILE A 312 11.25 4.51 14.65
CA ILE A 312 11.71 5.91 14.58
C ILE A 312 11.74 6.38 13.12
N LEU A 313 12.31 5.60 12.20
CA LEU A 313 12.32 5.93 10.77
C LEU A 313 10.90 6.06 10.23
N TRP A 314 9.99 5.16 10.61
CA TRP A 314 8.58 5.24 10.28
C TRP A 314 8.02 6.58 10.74
N ARG A 315 8.14 6.95 12.02
CA ARG A 315 7.62 8.23 12.55
C ARG A 315 8.11 9.46 11.77
N ASN A 316 9.28 9.39 11.14
CA ASN A 316 9.87 10.49 10.38
C ASN A 316 9.69 10.36 8.85
N PHE A 317 8.86 9.43 8.36
CA PHE A 317 8.67 9.17 6.91
C PHE A 317 9.96 8.77 6.18
N GLU A 318 10.88 8.13 6.89
CA GLU A 318 12.21 7.76 6.40
C GLU A 318 12.31 6.25 6.11
N LEU A 319 11.19 5.53 5.97
CA LEU A 319 11.18 4.14 5.51
C LEU A 319 10.72 4.05 4.04
N PRO A 320 11.45 3.32 3.17
CA PRO A 320 12.72 2.63 3.42
C PRO A 320 13.95 3.55 3.29
N PHE A 321 13.80 4.75 2.73
CA PHE A 321 14.92 5.55 2.21
C PHE A 321 15.97 5.96 3.26
N GLY A 322 15.54 6.36 4.44
CA GLY A 322 16.42 6.81 5.51
C GLY A 322 17.32 5.71 6.06
N ILE A 323 16.99 4.43 5.85
CA ILE A 323 17.91 3.32 6.20
C ILE A 323 19.23 3.49 5.47
N GLN A 324 19.21 3.91 4.20
CA GLN A 324 20.42 4.10 3.40
C GLN A 324 21.26 5.29 3.88
N LYS A 325 20.64 6.27 4.53
CA LYS A 325 21.31 7.46 5.10
C LYS A 325 21.97 7.17 6.46
N LEU A 326 21.64 6.07 7.13
CA LEU A 326 22.22 5.74 8.44
C LEU A 326 23.73 5.46 8.35
N PRO A 327 24.54 5.94 9.31
CA PRO A 327 25.98 5.71 9.36
C PRO A 327 26.30 4.33 9.96
N VAL A 328 25.73 3.27 9.38
CA VAL A 328 25.92 1.88 9.83
C VAL A 328 26.40 0.99 8.67
N PRO A 329 27.08 -0.14 8.94
CA PRO A 329 27.51 -1.07 7.91
C PRO A 329 26.36 -1.57 7.02
N ILE A 330 26.68 -1.89 5.75
CA ILE A 330 25.71 -2.35 4.74
C ILE A 330 24.93 -3.59 5.23
N THR A 331 25.58 -4.50 5.95
CA THR A 331 24.94 -5.68 6.53
C THR A 331 23.84 -5.31 7.54
N LEU A 332 24.05 -4.27 8.35
CA LEU A 332 23.02 -3.75 9.24
C LEU A 332 21.93 -3.00 8.48
N LYS A 333 22.26 -2.30 7.38
CA LYS A 333 21.26 -1.69 6.50
C LYS A 333 20.32 -2.75 5.91
N LYS A 334 20.86 -3.86 5.38
CA LYS A 334 20.06 -4.98 4.87
C LYS A 334 19.18 -5.62 5.95
N TYR A 335 19.71 -5.77 7.16
CA TYR A 335 18.95 -6.26 8.32
C TYR A 335 17.79 -5.33 8.72
N LEU A 336 18.03 -4.02 8.73
CA LEU A 336 17.01 -3.00 9.00
C LEU A 336 15.98 -2.90 7.88
N ASP A 337 16.38 -3.15 6.63
CA ASP A 337 15.53 -3.12 5.43
C ASP A 337 14.87 -4.48 5.13
N LEU A 338 14.83 -5.36 6.12
CA LEU A 338 14.11 -6.65 6.10
C LEU A 338 14.63 -7.70 5.09
N PHE A 339 15.75 -7.47 4.42
CA PHE A 339 16.35 -8.46 3.52
C PHE A 339 16.94 -9.64 4.30
N ASP A 340 17.63 -9.34 5.41
CA ASP A 340 18.34 -10.33 6.24
C ASP A 340 17.73 -10.46 7.65
N ASP A 341 18.07 -11.52 8.37
CA ASP A 341 17.71 -11.75 9.79
C ASP A 341 18.96 -11.88 10.69
#